data_AF-A0A520IW51-F1
#
_entry.id   AF-A0A520IW51-F1
#
_cell.length_a   1.000
_cell.length_b   1.000
_cell.length_c   1.000
_cell.angle_alpha   90.00
_cell.angle_beta   90.00
_cell.angle_gamma   90.00
#
_symmetry.space_group_name_H-M   'P 1'
#
loop_
_entity.id
_entity.type
_entity.pdbx_description
1 polymer ?
#
loop_
_entity_poly.entity_id
_entity_poly.type
_entity_poly.pdbx_seq_one_letter_code
_entity_poly.pdbx_strand_id
1 'polypeptide(L)'
;IALAGPVPRPVAPGITPPAPPRDVYRTPVSGRIVTGFDEVSDSGIRSRGLTFATAPRARVVAPAAGTIRYARRFRDYGTIVIIDHADGWTSLVTGLAATIVKPGDRVAIGTPIGTAAGEDSRITVELRRQGRPVDAAALIGQR
;
A
#
# COMPACT_ATOMS: atom_id res chain seq x y z
N ILE A 1 50.02 -26.39 14.18
CA ILE A 1 48.70 -27.06 13.98
C ILE A 1 47.68 -25.95 13.89
N ALA A 2 47.20 -25.64 12.68
CA ALA A 2 46.19 -24.60 12.43
C ALA A 2 44.93 -25.29 11.90
N LEU A 3 43.79 -25.04 12.55
CA LEU A 3 42.49 -25.56 12.13
C LEU A 3 41.98 -24.72 10.94
N ALA A 4 41.68 -25.38 9.83
CA ALA A 4 41.01 -24.75 8.70
C ALA A 4 39.61 -24.28 9.12
N GLY A 5 39.31 -23.00 8.90
CA GLY A 5 37.98 -22.44 9.10
C GLY A 5 36.95 -23.04 8.13
N PRO A 6 35.64 -22.93 8.43
CA PRO A 6 34.60 -23.50 7.58
C PRO A 6 34.58 -22.82 6.21
N VAL A 7 34.45 -23.64 5.18
CA VAL A 7 34.32 -23.21 3.78
C VAL A 7 32.99 -22.47 3.59
N PRO A 8 32.95 -21.33 2.89
CA PRO A 8 31.68 -20.69 2.53
C PRO A 8 30.82 -21.65 1.70
N ARG A 9 29.56 -21.85 2.11
CA ARG A 9 28.60 -22.63 1.33
C ARG A 9 28.20 -21.81 0.09
N PRO A 10 28.20 -22.39 -1.12
CA PRO A 10 27.69 -21.72 -2.31
C PRO A 10 26.23 -21.30 -2.08
N VAL A 11 25.92 -20.03 -2.35
CA VAL A 11 24.53 -19.57 -2.46
C VAL A 11 23.97 -20.21 -3.72
N ALA A 12 23.06 -21.16 -3.55
CA ALA A 12 22.35 -21.77 -4.67
C ALA A 12 21.54 -20.68 -5.40
N PRO A 13 21.66 -20.55 -6.74
CA PRO A 13 20.74 -19.73 -7.52
C PRO A 13 19.37 -20.43 -7.51
N GLY A 14 18.35 -19.77 -6.95
CA GLY A 14 16.99 -20.30 -7.03
C GLY A 14 16.05 -20.04 -5.85
N ILE A 15 16.40 -19.22 -4.87
CA ILE A 15 15.40 -18.78 -3.88
C ILE A 15 14.73 -17.52 -4.42
N THR A 16 13.76 -17.70 -5.32
CA THR A 16 12.70 -16.70 -5.41
C THR A 16 12.10 -16.63 -4.01
N PRO A 17 12.12 -15.46 -3.32
CA PRO A 17 11.42 -15.34 -2.05
C PRO A 17 10.01 -15.87 -2.23
N PRO A 18 9.47 -16.70 -1.30
CA PRO A 18 8.13 -17.22 -1.44
C PRO A 18 7.21 -16.04 -1.76
N ALA A 19 6.47 -16.16 -2.86
CA ALA A 19 5.53 -15.13 -3.25
C ALA A 19 4.68 -14.82 -2.00
N PRO A 20 4.58 -13.55 -1.60
CA PRO A 20 3.76 -13.18 -0.45
C PRO A 20 2.37 -13.79 -0.66
N PRO A 21 1.70 -14.25 0.41
CA PRO A 21 0.45 -14.98 0.26
C PRO A 21 -0.49 -14.11 -0.57
N ARG A 22 -0.88 -14.63 -1.73
CA ARG A 22 -1.88 -13.99 -2.57
C ARG A 22 -3.14 -13.89 -1.72
N ASP A 23 -3.83 -12.75 -1.79
CA ASP A 23 -5.04 -12.40 -1.03
C ASP A 23 -4.87 -11.73 0.36
N VAL A 24 -3.65 -11.33 0.75
CA VAL A 24 -3.43 -10.57 2.02
C VAL A 24 -3.56 -9.05 1.83
N TYR A 25 -3.51 -8.58 0.59
CA TYR A 25 -3.59 -7.16 0.23
C TYR A 25 -4.62 -6.97 -0.88
N ARG A 26 -5.69 -6.20 -0.64
CA ARG A 26 -6.77 -5.97 -1.60
C ARG A 26 -6.78 -4.54 -2.14
N THR A 27 -7.39 -4.38 -3.31
CA THR A 27 -7.65 -3.07 -3.90
C THR A 27 -8.47 -2.20 -2.94
N PRO A 28 -8.00 -1.02 -2.52
CA PRO A 28 -8.68 -0.19 -1.52
C PRO A 28 -10.03 0.37 -1.96
N VAL A 29 -10.24 0.49 -3.27
CA VAL A 29 -11.41 1.14 -3.86
C VAL A 29 -11.68 0.58 -5.26
N SER A 30 -12.94 0.57 -5.66
CA SER A 30 -13.33 0.24 -7.03
C SER A 30 -12.99 1.41 -7.96
N GLY A 31 -12.29 1.12 -9.06
CA GLY A 31 -11.86 2.13 -10.02
C GLY A 31 -10.83 1.59 -11.00
N ARG A 32 -10.46 2.41 -11.98
CA ARG A 32 -9.39 2.10 -12.94
C ARG A 32 -8.06 2.62 -12.41
N ILE A 33 -7.00 1.83 -12.51
CA ILE A 33 -5.63 2.32 -12.25
C ILE A 33 -5.27 3.33 -13.34
N VAL A 34 -4.90 4.54 -12.92
CA VAL A 34 -4.47 5.64 -13.81
C VAL A 34 -3.01 6.02 -13.62
N THR A 35 -2.36 5.47 -12.60
CA THR A 35 -0.91 5.55 -12.40
C THR A 35 -0.45 4.29 -11.68
N GLY A 36 0.51 3.58 -12.28
CA GLY A 36 1.14 2.39 -11.73
C GLY A 36 2.32 2.71 -10.81
N PHE A 37 2.85 1.67 -10.15
CA PHE A 37 4.08 1.76 -9.38
C PHE A 37 5.28 1.93 -10.31
N ASP A 38 6.24 2.79 -9.93
CA ASP A 38 7.43 3.18 -10.72
C ASP A 38 7.12 3.83 -12.10
N GLU A 39 5.84 4.08 -12.40
CA GLU A 39 5.45 4.87 -13.56
C GLU A 39 6.00 6.30 -13.44
N VAL A 40 6.57 6.81 -14.54
CA VAL A 40 7.21 8.12 -14.59
C VAL A 40 6.20 9.16 -15.07
N SER A 41 5.94 10.18 -14.25
CA SER A 41 5.10 11.32 -14.66
C SER A 41 5.78 12.18 -15.73
N ASP A 42 5.02 13.06 -16.38
CA ASP A 42 5.53 14.05 -17.35
C ASP A 42 6.66 14.95 -16.77
N SER A 43 6.69 15.09 -15.44
CA SER A 43 7.72 15.84 -14.70
C SER A 43 8.94 14.99 -14.29
N GLY A 44 9.04 13.75 -14.76
CA GLY A 44 10.14 12.82 -14.46
C GLY A 44 10.09 12.18 -13.07
N ILE A 45 8.99 12.33 -12.32
CA ILE A 45 8.86 11.79 -10.97
C ILE A 45 8.26 10.38 -11.03
N ARG A 46 8.94 9.42 -10.38
CA ARG A 46 8.43 8.05 -10.26
C ARG A 46 7.36 7.94 -9.19
N SER A 47 6.23 7.34 -9.56
CA SER A 47 5.17 7.00 -8.62
C SER A 47 5.65 5.95 -7.63
N ARG A 48 5.33 6.14 -6.34
CA ARG A 48 5.65 5.20 -5.26
C ARG A 48 4.48 4.26 -4.92
N GLY A 49 3.37 4.35 -5.66
CA GLY A 49 2.15 3.64 -5.37
C GLY A 49 1.23 3.53 -6.57
N LEU A 50 0.01 3.04 -6.32
CA LEU A 50 -1.04 2.93 -7.33
C LEU A 50 -2.06 4.04 -7.12
N THR A 51 -2.44 4.72 -8.21
CA THR A 51 -3.51 5.72 -8.20
C THR A 51 -4.72 5.20 -8.98
N PHE A 52 -5.89 5.27 -8.35
CA PHE A 52 -7.16 4.84 -8.89
C PHE A 52 -8.03 6.04 -9.23
N ALA A 53 -8.53 6.11 -10.46
CA ALA A 53 -9.69 6.96 -10.79
C ALA A 53 -10.97 6.24 -10.36
N THR A 54 -11.75 6.89 -9.52
CA THR A 54 -12.87 6.27 -8.79
C THR A 54 -14.19 6.94 -9.14
N ALA A 55 -15.29 6.22 -8.94
CA ALA A 55 -16.62 6.83 -8.98
C ALA A 55 -16.76 7.90 -7.87
N PRO A 56 -17.56 8.95 -8.06
CA PRO A 56 -17.81 9.95 -7.03
C PRO A 56 -18.26 9.32 -5.71
N ARG A 57 -17.64 9.75 -4.62
CA ARG A 57 -17.91 9.29 -3.24
C ARG A 57 -17.75 7.78 -3.04
N ALA A 58 -16.96 7.11 -3.89
CA ALA A 58 -16.65 5.70 -3.74
C ALA A 58 -16.15 5.36 -2.34
N ARG A 59 -16.62 4.23 -1.80
CA ARG A 59 -16.19 3.71 -0.51
C ARG A 59 -14.73 3.26 -0.60
N VAL A 60 -13.90 3.72 0.33
CA VAL A 60 -12.51 3.30 0.45
C VAL A 60 -12.35 2.47 1.71
N VAL A 61 -11.62 1.36 1.59
CA VAL A 61 -11.45 0.37 2.64
C VAL A 61 -9.97 0.07 2.89
N ALA A 62 -9.68 -0.53 4.05
CA ALA A 62 -8.35 -0.99 4.42
C ALA A 62 -7.86 -2.07 3.44
N PRO A 63 -6.71 -1.88 2.75
CA PRO A 63 -6.11 -2.89 1.87
C PRO A 63 -5.72 -4.18 2.59
N ALA A 64 -5.34 -4.08 3.87
CA ALA A 64 -4.96 -5.21 4.72
C ALA A 64 -5.30 -4.90 6.18
N ALA A 65 -5.32 -5.91 7.03
CA ALA A 65 -5.57 -5.75 8.46
C ALA A 65 -4.41 -5.01 9.15
N GLY A 66 -4.71 -4.16 10.13
CA GLY A 66 -3.67 -3.39 10.82
C GLY A 66 -4.22 -2.42 11.86
N THR A 67 -3.34 -1.55 12.35
CA THR A 67 -3.68 -0.48 13.30
C THR A 67 -3.51 0.88 12.63
N ILE A 68 -4.49 1.77 12.77
CA ILE A 68 -4.41 3.12 12.24
C ILE A 68 -3.37 3.91 13.04
N ARG A 69 -2.34 4.43 12.35
CA ARG A 69 -1.31 5.29 12.94
C ARG A 69 -1.60 6.78 12.70
N TYR A 70 -2.31 7.10 11.62
CA TYR A 70 -2.66 8.46 11.26
C TYR A 70 -3.97 8.48 10.46
N ALA A 71 -4.83 9.47 10.69
CA ALA A 71 -6.09 9.64 9.97
C ALA A 71 -6.57 11.10 10.06
N ARG A 72 -6.02 11.99 9.21
CA ARG A 72 -6.36 13.44 9.21
C ARG A 72 -6.17 14.06 7.82
N ARG A 73 -6.75 15.25 7.64
CA ARG A 73 -6.52 16.09 6.46
C ARG A 73 -5.08 16.59 6.39
N PHE A 74 -4.48 16.47 5.21
CA PHE A 74 -3.16 16.97 4.89
C PHE A 74 -3.26 17.81 3.61
N ARG A 75 -2.66 19.02 3.63
CA ARG A 75 -2.76 19.98 2.52
C ARG A 75 -2.32 19.31 1.22
N ASP A 76 -3.03 19.55 0.12
CA ASP A 76 -2.75 19.02 -1.22
C ASP A 76 -2.93 17.50 -1.41
N TYR A 77 -3.06 16.72 -0.35
CA TYR A 77 -3.24 15.25 -0.40
C TYR A 77 -4.63 14.77 0.06
N GLY A 78 -5.52 15.71 0.43
CA GLY A 78 -6.83 15.39 1.00
C GLY A 78 -6.71 14.80 2.40
N THR A 79 -7.66 13.96 2.79
CA THR A 79 -7.53 13.15 4.01
C THR A 79 -6.63 11.96 3.73
N ILE A 80 -5.65 11.75 4.62
CA ILE A 80 -4.71 10.64 4.53
C ILE A 80 -4.92 9.68 5.70
N VAL A 81 -4.78 8.39 5.43
CA VAL A 81 -4.81 7.33 6.42
C VAL A 81 -3.53 6.50 6.30
N ILE A 82 -2.87 6.29 7.44
CA ILE A 82 -1.70 5.41 7.54
C ILE A 82 -2.07 4.20 8.39
N ILE A 83 -1.88 3.01 7.83
CA ILE A 83 -2.17 1.73 8.46
C ILE A 83 -0.86 0.98 8.68
N ASP A 84 -0.57 0.65 9.93
CA ASP A 84 0.55 -0.23 10.32
C ASP A 84 0.06 -1.67 10.33
N HIS A 85 0.68 -2.49 9.49
CA HIS A 85 0.35 -3.91 9.31
C HIS A 85 1.28 -4.84 10.11
N ALA A 86 2.09 -4.29 11.03
CA ALA A 86 3.18 -4.96 11.74
C ALA A 86 4.36 -5.36 10.83
N ASP A 87 5.45 -5.84 11.44
CA ASP A 87 6.67 -6.30 10.77
C ASP A 87 7.29 -5.30 9.77
N GLY A 88 7.11 -4.01 10.06
CA GLY A 88 7.58 -2.90 9.23
C GLY A 88 6.76 -2.67 7.95
N TRP A 89 5.60 -3.32 7.79
CA TRP A 89 4.67 -3.07 6.69
C TRP A 89 3.75 -1.90 7.01
N THR A 90 3.57 -1.02 6.03
CA THR A 90 2.71 0.17 6.20
C THR A 90 2.02 0.52 4.90
N SER A 91 0.73 0.82 4.97
CA SER A 91 -0.01 1.43 3.85
C SER A 91 -0.27 2.90 4.12
N LEU A 92 -0.04 3.73 3.11
CA LEU A 92 -0.52 5.11 3.06
C LEU A 92 -1.65 5.19 2.03
N VAL A 93 -2.81 5.67 2.44
CA VAL A 93 -3.95 5.96 1.56
C VAL A 93 -4.17 7.47 1.54
N THR A 94 -4.24 8.07 0.36
CA THR A 94 -4.45 9.51 0.18
C THR A 94 -5.60 9.80 -0.78
N GLY A 95 -6.00 11.08 -0.88
CA GLY A 95 -7.10 11.51 -1.75
C GLY A 95 -8.50 11.29 -1.17
N LEU A 96 -8.60 10.86 0.09
CA LEU A 96 -9.90 10.71 0.75
C LEU A 96 -10.53 12.09 0.97
N ALA A 97 -11.85 12.19 0.79
CA ALA A 97 -12.60 13.38 1.20
C ALA A 97 -12.69 13.44 2.73
N ALA A 98 -13.06 12.32 3.35
CA ALA A 98 -13.20 12.16 4.78
C ALA A 98 -12.80 10.75 5.20
N THR A 99 -12.48 10.60 6.48
CA THR A 99 -12.19 9.32 7.13
C THR A 99 -13.12 9.10 8.29
N ILE A 100 -13.48 7.84 8.54
CA ILE A 100 -14.31 7.41 9.67
C ILE A 100 -13.51 6.70 10.77
N VAL A 101 -12.19 6.58 10.58
CA VAL A 101 -11.28 5.92 11.53
C VAL A 101 -10.37 6.95 12.20
N LYS A 102 -9.81 6.59 13.35
CA LYS A 102 -8.89 7.42 14.13
C LYS A 102 -7.64 6.64 14.55
N PRO A 103 -6.54 7.32 14.90
CA PRO A 103 -5.34 6.65 15.40
C PRO A 103 -5.66 5.73 16.58
N GLY A 104 -5.08 4.52 16.56
CA GLY A 104 -5.31 3.47 17.56
C GLY A 104 -6.41 2.46 17.17
N ASP A 105 -7.28 2.79 16.22
CA ASP A 105 -8.29 1.84 15.73
C ASP A 105 -7.64 0.61 15.09
N ARG A 106 -8.19 -0.57 15.35
CA ARG A 106 -7.84 -1.81 14.65
C ARG A 106 -8.80 -2.03 13.49
N VAL A 107 -8.27 -2.32 12.32
CA VAL A 107 -9.03 -2.59 11.11
C VAL A 107 -8.69 -3.98 10.57
N ALA A 108 -9.71 -4.70 10.11
CA ALA A 108 -9.53 -5.89 9.28
C ALA A 108 -9.40 -5.50 7.80
N ILE A 109 -8.92 -6.42 6.96
CA ILE A 109 -8.97 -6.26 5.51
C ILE A 109 -10.41 -5.96 5.05
N GLY A 110 -10.61 -4.96 4.19
CA GLY A 110 -11.94 -4.57 3.73
C GLY A 110 -12.73 -3.68 4.69
N THR A 111 -12.21 -3.38 5.89
CA THR A 111 -12.86 -2.44 6.81
C THR A 111 -12.96 -1.06 6.16
N PRO A 112 -14.14 -0.41 6.15
CA PRO A 112 -14.27 0.94 5.62
C PRO A 112 -13.42 1.94 6.40
N ILE A 113 -12.63 2.75 5.68
CA ILE A 113 -11.75 3.76 6.30
C ILE A 113 -12.14 5.19 5.89
N GLY A 114 -12.92 5.34 4.82
CA GLY A 114 -13.34 6.65 4.35
C GLY A 114 -14.04 6.61 3.00
N THR A 115 -14.11 7.77 2.37
CA THR A 115 -14.73 7.94 1.05
C THR A 115 -13.85 8.78 0.14
N ALA A 116 -13.92 8.48 -1.14
CA ALA A 116 -13.41 9.32 -2.21
C ALA A 116 -14.13 10.68 -2.26
N ALA A 117 -13.52 11.63 -2.96
CA ALA A 117 -14.11 12.93 -3.25
C ALA A 117 -15.21 12.80 -4.33
N GLY A 118 -15.67 13.94 -4.86
CA GLY A 118 -16.67 13.98 -5.92
C GLY A 118 -16.13 13.54 -7.28
N GLU A 119 -16.44 14.32 -8.30
CA GLU A 119 -15.95 14.06 -9.67
C GLU A 119 -14.40 14.09 -9.73
N ASP A 120 -13.86 13.32 -10.67
CA ASP A 120 -12.41 13.15 -10.90
C ASP A 120 -11.60 12.70 -9.66
N SER A 121 -12.26 12.04 -8.72
CA SER A 121 -11.60 11.61 -7.48
C SER A 121 -10.53 10.56 -7.74
N ARG A 122 -9.32 10.86 -7.28
CA ARG A 122 -8.16 9.98 -7.31
C ARG A 122 -7.82 9.50 -5.90
N ILE A 123 -7.75 8.18 -5.73
CA ILE A 123 -7.27 7.55 -4.50
C ILE A 123 -5.91 6.93 -4.79
N THR A 124 -4.90 7.28 -4.00
CA THR A 124 -3.58 6.67 -4.11
C THR A 124 -3.34 5.75 -2.92
N VAL A 125 -2.76 4.59 -3.18
CA VAL A 125 -2.23 3.69 -2.16
C VAL A 125 -0.76 3.45 -2.38
N GLU A 126 0.03 3.64 -1.34
CA GLU A 126 1.45 3.30 -1.29
C GLU A 126 1.67 2.25 -0.21
N LEU A 127 2.26 1.13 -0.60
CA LEU A 127 2.67 0.08 0.32
C LEU A 127 4.18 0.20 0.57
N ARG A 128 4.59 0.12 1.83
CA ARG A 128 5.99 0.13 2.21
C ARG A 128 6.32 -1.07 3.08
N ARG A 129 7.56 -1.56 2.96
CA ARG A 129 8.19 -2.48 3.91
C ARG A 129 9.49 -1.86 4.39
N GLN A 130 9.64 -1.70 5.71
CA GLN A 130 10.81 -1.06 6.32
C GLN A 130 11.14 0.31 5.68
N GLY A 131 10.10 1.09 5.41
CA GLY A 131 10.21 2.42 4.80
C GLY A 131 10.44 2.46 3.28
N ARG A 132 10.68 1.31 2.63
CA ARG A 132 10.87 1.23 1.17
C ARG A 132 9.56 0.96 0.45
N PRO A 133 9.21 1.70 -0.62
CA PRO A 133 8.04 1.41 -1.44
C PRO A 133 8.10 0.01 -2.05
N VAL A 134 6.96 -0.66 -2.10
CA VAL A 134 6.76 -1.99 -2.68
C VAL A 134 5.60 -1.90 -3.66
N ASP A 135 5.72 -2.56 -4.81
CA ASP A 135 4.63 -2.64 -5.78
C ASP A 135 3.44 -3.42 -5.19
N ALA A 136 2.38 -2.69 -4.86
CA ALA A 136 1.15 -3.27 -4.32
C ALA A 136 0.38 -4.09 -5.37
N ALA A 137 0.56 -3.83 -6.67
CA ALA A 137 -0.13 -4.57 -7.73
C ALA A 137 0.29 -6.04 -7.75
N ALA A 138 1.53 -6.35 -7.36
CA ALA A 138 2.01 -7.71 -7.22
C ALA A 138 1.31 -8.50 -6.10
N LEU A 139 0.67 -7.82 -5.14
CA LEU A 139 0.00 -8.42 -3.98
C LEU A 139 -1.51 -8.47 -4.11
N ILE A 140 -2.08 -7.58 -4.92
CA ILE A 140 -3.51 -7.55 -5.23
C ILE A 140 -3.81 -8.75 -6.14
N GLY A 141 -4.60 -9.71 -5.63
CA GLY A 141 -5.04 -10.86 -6.41
C GLY A 141 -5.76 -10.39 -7.68
N GLN A 142 -5.20 -10.73 -8.84
CA GLN A 142 -5.87 -10.53 -10.12
C GLN A 142 -7.03 -11.53 -10.20
N ARG A 143 -8.26 -11.03 -10.12
CA ARG A 143 -9.46 -11.79 -10.50
C ARG A 143 -10.08 -11.14 -11.73
#